data_AF-A0A2V6H6Q2-F1
#
_entry.id   AF-A0A2V6H6Q2-F1
#
_cell.length_a   1.000
_cell.length_b   1.000
_cell.length_c   1.000
_cell.angle_alpha   90.00
_cell.angle_beta   90.00
_cell.angle_gamma   90.00
#
_symmetry.space_group_name_H-M   'P 1'
#
loop_
_entity.id
_entity.type
_entity.pdbx_description
1 polymer ?
#
loop_
_entity_poly.entity_id
_entity_poly.type
_entity_poly.pdbx_seq_one_letter_code
_entity_poly.pdbx_strand_id
1 'polypeptide(L)'
;MKANINPRIPSPHLFLLPGPPRELQPMFRASVMPFLRSFVQVSGSIEQRLYKIACMGESTVEEAIGEKVLAVPGIELGYCARPGEVDVRIIGKSDAVSRAEAIIKTQLGPSIFSGTEESLEEVIVKLLTARHETLGVAESCTGGLLANRITNVAGASKVFVAGYVCYANQAKIGMLDVDPKLIEKHGAVSEPVARALADT
;
A
#
# COMPACT_ATOMS: atom_id res chain seq x y z
N MET A 1 2.52 -49.51 22.05
CA MET A 1 1.33 -49.50 21.18
C MET A 1 1.79 -49.35 19.74
N LYS A 2 1.61 -50.37 18.89
CA LYS A 2 1.79 -50.19 17.43
C LYS A 2 0.61 -49.38 16.94
N ALA A 3 0.87 -48.21 16.35
CA ALA A 3 -0.18 -47.41 15.73
C ALA A 3 -0.93 -48.28 14.73
N ASN A 4 -2.25 -48.22 14.76
CA ASN A 4 -3.13 -48.96 13.85
C ASN A 4 -3.14 -48.20 12.51
N ILE A 5 -2.08 -48.39 11.72
CA ILE A 5 -1.90 -47.69 10.44
C ILE A 5 -2.61 -48.50 9.36
N ASN A 6 -3.69 -47.97 8.80
CA ASN A 6 -4.35 -48.56 7.64
C ASN A 6 -3.54 -48.19 6.37
N PRO A 7 -2.83 -49.14 5.72
CA PRO A 7 -1.96 -48.83 4.58
C PRO A 7 -2.73 -48.39 3.33
N ARG A 8 -4.06 -48.47 3.33
CA ARG A 8 -4.93 -48.00 2.24
C ARG A 8 -5.35 -46.54 2.37
N ILE A 9 -5.08 -45.90 3.51
CA ILE A 9 -5.42 -44.50 3.75
C ILE A 9 -4.11 -43.69 3.67
N PRO A 10 -3.90 -42.89 2.61
CA PRO A 10 -2.76 -41.98 2.58
C PRO A 10 -2.87 -41.04 3.78
N SER A 11 -1.87 -41.09 4.66
CA SER A 11 -1.83 -40.21 5.83
C SER A 11 -1.55 -38.78 5.36
N PRO A 12 -2.30 -37.77 5.84
CA PRO A 12 -2.03 -36.39 5.46
C PRO A 12 -0.65 -35.96 6.00
N HIS A 13 0.04 -35.11 5.23
CA HIS A 13 1.24 -34.45 5.73
C HIS A 13 0.83 -33.36 6.74
N LEU A 14 1.40 -33.40 7.95
CA LEU A 14 1.17 -32.41 9.00
C LEU A 14 2.47 -31.63 9.25
N PHE A 15 2.40 -30.30 9.14
CA PHE A 15 3.50 -29.40 9.46
C PHE A 15 3.14 -28.56 10.67
N LEU A 16 3.94 -28.64 11.74
CA LEU A 16 3.79 -27.85 12.95
C LEU A 16 4.84 -26.73 12.92
N LEU A 17 4.37 -25.48 12.95
CA LEU A 17 5.22 -24.29 12.83
C LEU A 17 4.94 -23.34 14.01
N PRO A 18 5.93 -22.53 14.42
CA PRO A 18 5.73 -21.54 15.47
C PRO A 18 4.73 -20.47 15.04
N GLY A 19 4.02 -19.86 15.98
CA GLY A 19 3.05 -18.80 15.70
C GLY A 19 3.65 -17.49 15.16
N PRO A 20 4.75 -16.96 15.73
CA PRO A 20 5.31 -15.68 15.31
C PRO A 20 5.75 -15.66 13.83
N PRO A 21 5.28 -14.72 12.99
CA PRO A 21 5.63 -14.67 11.57
C PRO A 21 7.13 -14.60 11.29
N ARG A 22 7.88 -13.90 12.15
CA ARG A 22 9.34 -13.77 12.04
C ARG A 22 10.09 -15.10 12.23
N GLU A 23 9.48 -16.06 12.91
CA GLU A 23 10.02 -17.42 13.11
C GLU A 23 9.42 -18.40 12.09
N LEU A 24 8.11 -18.31 11.85
CA LEU A 24 7.37 -19.16 10.93
C LEU A 24 7.89 -19.04 9.50
N GLN A 25 8.03 -17.81 8.98
CA GLN A 25 8.34 -17.59 7.57
C GLN A 25 9.72 -18.18 7.17
N PRO A 26 10.81 -17.97 7.93
CA PRO A 26 12.07 -18.64 7.67
C PRO A 26 11.97 -20.17 7.71
N MET A 27 11.31 -20.74 8.74
CA MET A 27 11.18 -22.20 8.88
C MET A 27 10.38 -22.83 7.74
N PHE A 28 9.27 -22.19 7.34
CA PHE A 28 8.46 -22.65 6.22
C PHE A 28 9.26 -22.63 4.92
N ARG A 29 9.98 -21.53 4.63
CA ARG A 29 10.78 -21.39 3.41
C ARG A 29 11.96 -22.36 3.38
N ALA A 30 12.63 -22.58 4.50
CA ALA A 30 13.83 -23.43 4.58
C ALA A 30 13.52 -24.93 4.64
N SER A 31 12.43 -25.33 5.31
CA SER A 31 12.17 -26.74 5.62
C SER A 31 10.92 -27.29 4.92
N VAL A 32 9.80 -26.56 4.95
CA VAL A 32 8.51 -27.07 4.43
C VAL A 32 8.44 -26.92 2.92
N MET A 33 8.89 -25.80 2.36
CA MET A 33 8.82 -25.52 0.93
C MET A 33 9.62 -26.51 0.08
N PRO A 34 10.88 -26.89 0.42
CA PRO A 34 11.61 -27.90 -0.35
C PRO A 34 10.93 -29.27 -0.31
N PHE A 35 10.35 -29.63 0.84
CA PHE A 35 9.60 -30.86 1.00
C PHE A 35 8.35 -30.87 0.10
N LEU A 36 7.50 -29.84 0.15
CA LEU A 36 6.33 -29.73 -0.73
C LEU A 36 6.70 -29.86 -2.23
N ARG A 37 7.81 -29.22 -2.65
CA ARG A 37 8.29 -29.30 -4.03
C ARG A 37 8.72 -30.69 -4.46
N SER A 38 9.05 -31.60 -3.54
CA SER A 38 9.51 -32.94 -3.90
C SER A 38 8.38 -33.89 -4.32
N PHE A 39 7.12 -33.55 -4.05
CA PHE A 39 5.96 -34.39 -4.42
C PHE A 39 4.78 -33.62 -5.02
N VAL A 40 4.76 -32.29 -4.91
CA VAL A 40 3.80 -31.46 -5.66
C VAL A 40 4.40 -31.14 -7.02
N GLN A 41 3.85 -31.73 -8.07
CA GLN A 41 4.12 -31.28 -9.44
C GLN A 41 3.39 -29.97 -9.71
N VAL A 42 4.11 -28.84 -9.57
CA VAL A 42 3.57 -27.54 -9.96
C VAL A 42 3.53 -27.47 -11.49
N SER A 43 2.34 -27.69 -12.05
CA SER A 43 2.13 -27.61 -13.49
C SER A 43 1.62 -26.21 -13.85
N GLY A 44 2.49 -25.40 -14.47
CA GLY A 44 2.17 -24.04 -14.92
C GLY A 44 2.66 -22.95 -13.95
N SER A 45 3.27 -21.90 -14.49
CA SER A 45 3.61 -20.69 -13.75
C SER A 45 2.36 -19.82 -13.63
N ILE A 46 1.90 -19.62 -12.41
CA ILE A 46 0.92 -18.58 -12.08
C ILE A 46 1.72 -17.34 -11.67
N GLU A 47 1.43 -16.22 -12.31
CA GLU A 47 1.94 -14.90 -11.95
C GLU A 47 0.95 -14.18 -11.05
N GLN A 48 1.49 -13.37 -10.16
CA GLN A 48 0.72 -12.41 -9.36
C GLN A 48 1.26 -11.01 -9.65
N ARG A 49 0.37 -10.04 -9.84
CA ARG A 49 0.73 -8.60 -9.83
C ARG A 49 -0.13 -7.85 -8.83
N LEU A 50 0.47 -6.84 -8.22
CA LEU A 50 -0.15 -5.95 -7.24
C LEU A 50 -0.10 -4.52 -7.77
N TYR A 51 -1.19 -3.78 -7.59
CA TYR A 51 -1.24 -2.35 -7.83
C TYR A 51 -1.83 -1.68 -6.60
N LYS A 52 -1.12 -0.69 -6.06
CA LYS A 52 -1.62 0.12 -4.95
C LYS A 52 -2.20 1.41 -5.50
N ILE A 53 -3.47 1.64 -5.17
CA ILE A 53 -4.29 2.74 -5.67
C ILE A 53 -4.49 3.75 -4.54
N ALA A 54 -4.24 5.02 -4.82
CA ALA A 54 -4.55 6.12 -3.91
C ALA A 54 -5.77 6.91 -4.42
N CYS A 55 -6.37 7.72 -3.54
CA CYS A 55 -7.42 8.67 -3.89
C CYS A 55 -8.73 8.08 -4.43
N MET A 56 -8.91 6.76 -4.37
CA MET A 56 -10.13 6.06 -4.80
C MET A 56 -10.59 5.07 -3.73
N GLY A 57 -11.91 4.97 -3.52
CA GLY A 57 -12.50 3.95 -2.67
C GLY A 57 -12.64 2.61 -3.41
N GLU A 58 -12.78 1.51 -2.65
CA GLU A 58 -12.88 0.15 -3.20
C GLU A 58 -13.99 0.01 -4.24
N SER A 59 -15.20 0.47 -3.94
CA SER A 59 -16.33 0.38 -4.85
C SER A 59 -16.10 1.13 -6.17
N THR A 60 -15.41 2.27 -6.14
CA THR A 60 -15.06 3.03 -7.34
C THR A 60 -14.00 2.31 -8.18
N VAL A 61 -13.04 1.65 -7.51
CA VAL A 61 -12.05 0.81 -8.18
C VAL A 61 -12.73 -0.40 -8.84
N GLU A 62 -13.59 -1.10 -8.10
CA GLU A 62 -14.34 -2.25 -8.60
C GLU A 62 -15.22 -1.89 -9.79
N GLU A 63 -15.97 -0.79 -9.72
CA GLU A 63 -16.80 -0.30 -10.82
C GLU A 63 -15.98 0.00 -12.10
N ALA A 64 -14.77 0.54 -11.94
CA ALA A 64 -13.92 0.91 -13.06
C ALA A 64 -13.34 -0.31 -13.82
N ILE A 65 -12.94 -1.36 -13.09
CA ILE A 65 -12.16 -2.48 -13.65
C ILE A 65 -12.78 -3.87 -13.50
N GLY A 66 -13.70 -4.09 -12.57
CA GLY A 66 -14.14 -5.42 -12.11
C GLY A 66 -14.65 -6.30 -13.23
N GLU A 67 -15.73 -5.88 -13.92
CA GLU A 67 -16.33 -6.65 -15.02
C GLU A 67 -15.32 -6.91 -16.16
N LYS A 68 -14.57 -5.87 -16.55
CA LYS A 68 -13.61 -5.94 -17.66
C LYS A 68 -12.45 -6.90 -17.37
N VAL A 69 -11.93 -6.87 -16.15
CA VAL A 69 -10.83 -7.75 -15.74
C VAL A 69 -11.34 -9.17 -15.54
N LEU A 70 -12.48 -9.37 -14.89
CA LEU A 70 -13.08 -10.71 -14.69
C LEU A 70 -13.50 -11.38 -16.01
N ALA A 71 -13.74 -10.62 -17.07
CA ALA A 71 -13.96 -11.15 -18.41
C ALA A 71 -12.71 -11.80 -19.02
N VAL A 72 -11.51 -11.59 -18.46
CA VAL A 72 -10.27 -12.25 -18.91
C VAL A 72 -10.24 -13.70 -18.39
N PRO A 73 -10.22 -14.72 -19.28
CA PRO A 73 -10.26 -16.11 -18.83
C PRO A 73 -9.05 -16.51 -18.00
N GLY A 74 -9.30 -17.14 -16.84
CA GLY A 74 -8.25 -17.67 -15.98
C GLY A 74 -7.55 -16.63 -15.11
N ILE A 75 -8.15 -15.45 -14.93
CA ILE A 75 -7.71 -14.46 -13.95
C ILE A 75 -8.50 -14.60 -12.65
N GLU A 76 -7.81 -14.46 -11.53
CA GLU A 76 -8.38 -14.15 -10.23
C GLU A 76 -8.09 -12.67 -9.93
N LEU A 77 -9.10 -11.96 -9.46
CA LEU A 77 -9.04 -10.55 -9.10
C LEU A 77 -9.42 -10.40 -7.63
N GLY A 78 -8.60 -9.69 -6.87
CA GLY A 78 -8.85 -9.41 -5.46
C GLY A 78 -8.60 -7.94 -5.12
N TYR A 79 -9.37 -7.45 -4.17
CA TYR A 79 -9.26 -6.10 -3.61
C TYR A 79 -8.92 -6.19 -2.13
N CYS A 80 -8.12 -5.26 -1.64
CA CYS A 80 -7.93 -5.07 -0.20
C CYS A 80 -7.96 -3.57 0.09
N ALA A 81 -9.06 -3.11 0.66
CA ALA A 81 -9.20 -1.73 1.09
C ALA A 81 -8.51 -1.47 2.42
N ARG A 82 -7.87 -0.31 2.50
CA ARG A 82 -7.31 0.26 3.70
C ARG A 82 -7.68 1.75 3.76
N PRO A 83 -7.54 2.41 4.91
CA PRO A 83 -7.79 3.85 5.00
C PRO A 83 -6.94 4.64 3.99
N GLY A 84 -7.58 5.18 2.95
CA GLY A 84 -6.95 6.03 1.93
C GLY A 84 -6.25 5.29 0.78
N GLU A 85 -6.21 3.96 0.78
CA GLU A 85 -5.59 3.17 -0.30
C GLU A 85 -6.37 1.88 -0.60
N VAL A 86 -6.27 1.40 -1.83
CA VAL A 86 -6.84 0.10 -2.27
C VAL A 86 -5.76 -0.69 -2.98
N ASP A 87 -5.52 -1.92 -2.53
CA ASP A 87 -4.64 -2.86 -3.19
C ASP A 87 -5.46 -3.69 -4.19
N VAL A 88 -5.08 -3.67 -5.47
CA VAL A 88 -5.64 -4.50 -6.53
C VAL A 88 -4.65 -5.62 -6.85
N ARG A 89 -5.07 -6.87 -6.68
CA ARG A 89 -4.26 -8.05 -6.97
C ARG A 89 -4.87 -8.85 -8.09
N ILE A 90 -4.05 -9.19 -9.09
CA ILE A 90 -4.42 -10.11 -10.16
C ILE A 90 -3.50 -11.34 -10.14
N ILE A 91 -4.09 -12.52 -10.29
CA ILE A 91 -3.39 -13.80 -10.28
C ILE A 91 -3.84 -14.62 -11.48
N GLY A 92 -2.92 -15.21 -12.23
CA GLY A 92 -3.26 -16.05 -13.39
C GLY A 92 -2.05 -16.44 -14.22
N LYS A 93 -2.27 -17.00 -15.42
CA LYS A 93 -1.18 -17.24 -16.38
C LYS A 93 -0.65 -15.91 -16.93
N SER A 94 0.61 -15.89 -17.38
CA SER A 94 1.30 -14.69 -17.85
C SER A 94 0.53 -13.89 -18.93
N ASP A 95 -0.15 -14.59 -19.85
CA ASP A 95 -0.96 -13.97 -20.91
C ASP A 95 -2.24 -13.31 -20.37
N ALA A 96 -2.92 -13.97 -19.43
CA ALA A 96 -4.11 -13.44 -18.77
C ALA A 96 -3.75 -12.23 -17.89
N VAL A 97 -2.69 -12.33 -17.09
CA VAL A 97 -2.19 -11.25 -16.23
C VAL A 97 -1.80 -10.03 -17.05
N SER A 98 -1.13 -10.21 -18.18
CA SER A 98 -0.74 -9.09 -19.05
C SER A 98 -1.94 -8.38 -19.69
N ARG A 99 -2.99 -9.12 -20.07
CA ARG A 99 -4.24 -8.53 -20.58
C ARG A 99 -4.99 -7.77 -19.47
N ALA A 100 -5.09 -8.35 -18.28
CA ALA A 100 -5.70 -7.70 -17.12
C ALA A 100 -4.94 -6.43 -16.70
N GLU A 101 -3.60 -6.47 -16.70
CA GLU A 101 -2.77 -5.29 -16.43
C GLU A 101 -3.07 -4.13 -17.39
N ALA A 102 -3.21 -4.41 -18.69
CA ALA A 102 -3.48 -3.37 -19.68
C ALA A 102 -4.81 -2.65 -19.37
N ILE A 103 -5.84 -3.38 -18.93
CA ILE A 103 -7.12 -2.83 -18.50
C ILE A 103 -6.92 -1.96 -17.25
N ILE A 104 -6.24 -2.49 -16.23
CA ILE A 104 -5.97 -1.78 -14.97
C ILE A 104 -5.23 -0.47 -15.22
N LYS A 105 -4.13 -0.49 -15.98
CA LYS A 105 -3.34 0.71 -16.28
C LYS A 105 -4.13 1.73 -17.09
N THR A 106 -5.00 1.28 -18.00
CA THR A 106 -5.84 2.18 -18.80
C THR A 106 -6.89 2.88 -17.94
N GLN A 107 -7.52 2.18 -17.00
CA GLN A 107 -8.63 2.73 -16.21
C GLN A 107 -8.15 3.45 -14.93
N LEU A 108 -7.06 2.99 -14.32
CA LEU A 108 -6.60 3.44 -13.00
C LEU A 108 -5.23 4.12 -13.03
N GLY A 109 -4.59 4.23 -14.20
CA GLY A 109 -3.20 4.71 -14.35
C GLY A 109 -2.79 5.88 -13.45
N PRO A 110 -3.52 7.02 -13.46
CA PRO A 110 -3.19 8.19 -12.63
C PRO A 110 -3.28 7.94 -11.12
N SER A 111 -4.07 6.96 -10.69
CA SER A 111 -4.30 6.62 -9.29
C SER A 111 -3.36 5.52 -8.78
N ILE A 112 -2.66 4.81 -9.67
CA ILE A 112 -1.66 3.79 -9.31
C ILE A 112 -0.39 4.51 -8.85
N PHE A 113 -0.05 4.39 -7.56
CA PHE A 113 1.21 4.94 -7.03
C PHE A 113 2.31 3.90 -6.90
N SER A 114 1.97 2.61 -6.84
CA SER A 114 2.95 1.51 -6.75
C SER A 114 2.47 0.25 -7.46
N GLY A 115 3.41 -0.46 -8.08
CA GLY A 115 3.23 -1.83 -8.61
C GLY A 115 3.87 -2.91 -7.72
N THR A 116 4.29 -2.52 -6.52
CA THR A 116 4.97 -3.36 -5.53
C THR A 116 4.34 -3.14 -4.16
N GLU A 117 4.90 -3.75 -3.11
CA GLU A 117 4.47 -3.56 -1.72
C GLU A 117 4.90 -2.19 -1.13
N GLU A 118 5.59 -1.33 -1.90
CA GLU A 118 6.04 -0.01 -1.44
C GLU A 118 4.88 0.83 -0.87
N SER A 119 5.10 1.51 0.25
CA SER A 119 4.14 2.46 0.82
C SER A 119 4.12 3.77 0.02
N LEU A 120 3.07 4.57 0.20
CA LEU A 120 2.96 5.88 -0.47
C LEU A 120 4.11 6.81 -0.07
N GLU A 121 4.53 6.76 1.20
CA GLU A 121 5.64 7.54 1.72
C GLU A 121 6.98 7.09 1.15
N GLU A 122 7.19 5.77 0.99
CA GLU A 122 8.38 5.24 0.33
C GLU A 122 8.49 5.75 -1.10
N VAL A 123 7.37 5.74 -1.84
CA VAL A 123 7.29 6.30 -3.20
C VAL A 123 7.58 7.81 -3.19
N ILE A 124 7.00 8.58 -2.27
CA ILE A 124 7.25 10.03 -2.16
C ILE A 124 8.74 10.31 -1.89
N VAL A 125 9.33 9.65 -0.89
CA VAL A 125 10.75 9.85 -0.52
C VAL A 125 11.66 9.50 -1.68
N LYS A 126 11.40 8.38 -2.37
CA LYS A 126 12.14 7.94 -3.56
C LYS A 126 12.06 8.96 -4.69
N LEU A 127 10.86 9.45 -5.03
CA LEU A 127 10.65 10.41 -6.11
C LEU A 127 11.26 11.78 -5.81
N LEU A 128 11.13 12.28 -4.58
CA LEU A 128 11.75 13.55 -4.18
C LEU A 128 13.28 13.45 -4.15
N THR A 129 13.82 12.33 -3.64
CA THR A 129 15.27 12.08 -3.63
C THR A 129 15.83 12.09 -5.06
N ALA A 130 15.16 11.41 -6.00
CA ALA A 130 15.58 11.35 -7.39
C ALA A 130 15.52 12.72 -8.10
N ARG A 131 14.64 13.62 -7.64
CA ARG A 131 14.47 14.98 -8.18
C ARG A 131 15.30 16.03 -7.45
N HIS A 132 16.03 15.65 -6.40
CA HIS A 132 16.73 16.59 -5.52
C HIS A 132 15.81 17.66 -4.91
N GLU A 133 14.55 17.29 -4.66
CA GLU A 133 13.55 18.16 -4.06
C GLU A 133 13.41 17.88 -2.56
N THR A 134 12.99 18.90 -1.82
CA THR A 134 12.72 18.85 -0.38
C THR A 134 11.24 19.01 -0.08
N LEU A 135 10.82 18.55 1.10
CA LEU A 135 9.45 18.60 1.59
C LEU A 135 9.41 19.17 3.01
N GLY A 136 8.56 20.17 3.20
CA GLY A 136 8.08 20.61 4.51
C GLY A 136 6.59 20.35 4.65
N VAL A 137 6.09 20.18 5.88
CA VAL A 137 4.65 20.00 6.13
C VAL A 137 4.15 20.93 7.23
N ALA A 138 2.92 21.42 7.08
CA ALA A 138 2.18 22.13 8.11
C ALA A 138 0.90 21.36 8.43
N GLU A 139 0.73 20.97 9.69
CA GLU A 139 -0.30 20.05 10.15
C GLU A 139 -1.21 20.71 11.17
N SER A 140 -2.52 20.47 11.07
CA SER A 140 -3.50 20.82 12.10
C SER A 140 -4.16 19.54 12.62
N CYS A 141 -5.28 19.10 12.03
CA CYS A 141 -6.06 17.96 12.53
C CYS A 141 -5.29 16.61 12.57
N THR A 142 -4.23 16.46 11.78
CA THR A 142 -3.37 15.26 11.76
C THR A 142 -2.38 15.22 12.93
N GLY A 143 -2.10 16.35 13.59
CA GLY A 143 -1.32 16.40 14.83
C GLY A 143 0.12 15.88 14.73
N GLY A 144 0.73 15.89 13.55
CA GLY A 144 2.08 15.35 13.34
C GLY A 144 2.11 13.97 12.67
N LEU A 145 0.95 13.37 12.37
CA LEU A 145 0.88 12.06 11.74
C LEU A 145 1.51 12.05 10.35
N LEU A 146 1.38 13.13 9.57
CA LEU A 146 1.97 13.19 8.22
C LEU A 146 3.50 13.21 8.31
N ALA A 147 4.05 14.09 9.15
CA ALA A 147 5.49 14.14 9.44
C ALA A 147 6.00 12.79 9.96
N ASN A 148 5.28 12.15 10.90
CA ASN A 148 5.66 10.84 11.42
C ASN A 148 5.70 9.76 10.32
N ARG A 149 4.67 9.69 9.47
CA ARG A 149 4.61 8.70 8.38
C ARG A 149 5.78 8.86 7.41
N ILE A 150 6.12 10.09 7.01
CA ILE A 150 7.24 10.35 6.10
C ILE A 150 8.58 10.04 6.77
N THR A 151 8.79 10.49 8.00
CA THR A 151 10.06 10.32 8.73
C THR A 151 10.35 8.88 9.13
N ASN A 152 9.33 8.00 9.19
CA ASN A 152 9.50 6.57 9.40
C ASN A 152 10.12 5.83 8.19
N VAL A 153 10.20 6.47 7.03
CA VAL A 153 10.84 5.89 5.84
C VAL A 153 12.36 6.04 5.92
N ALA A 154 13.08 4.95 5.69
CA ALA A 154 14.53 4.96 5.64
C ALA A 154 15.05 5.96 4.57
N GLY A 155 15.94 6.86 4.98
CA GLY A 155 16.48 7.90 4.09
C GLY A 155 15.63 9.17 3.97
N ALA A 156 14.50 9.28 4.67
CA ALA A 156 13.64 10.48 4.67
C ALA A 156 14.37 11.78 4.99
N SER A 157 15.44 11.74 5.81
CA SER A 157 16.29 12.90 6.11
C SER A 157 16.89 13.62 4.88
N LYS A 158 16.93 12.95 3.72
CA LYS A 158 17.40 13.57 2.46
C LYS A 158 16.39 14.55 1.85
N VAL A 159 15.11 14.39 2.19
CA VAL A 159 14.01 15.13 1.55
C VAL A 159 13.18 15.90 2.57
N PHE A 160 12.95 15.36 3.76
CA PHE A 160 12.09 15.98 4.77
C PHE A 160 12.87 16.99 5.61
N VAL A 161 12.51 18.27 5.48
CA VAL A 161 13.24 19.39 6.09
C VAL A 161 12.64 19.79 7.43
N ALA A 162 11.31 19.94 7.49
CA ALA A 162 10.62 20.42 8.67
C ALA A 162 9.15 20.00 8.69
N GLY A 163 8.60 19.87 9.89
CA GLY A 163 7.17 19.69 10.12
C GLY A 163 6.69 20.66 11.20
N TYR A 164 5.61 21.37 10.94
CA TYR A 164 4.98 22.32 11.86
C TYR A 164 3.62 21.78 12.28
N VAL A 165 3.36 21.66 13.58
CA VAL A 165 2.04 21.29 14.11
C VAL A 165 1.33 22.54 14.61
N CYS A 166 0.57 23.17 13.72
CA CYS A 166 -0.17 24.41 13.95
C CYS A 166 -1.63 24.14 14.33
N TYR A 167 -1.86 23.40 15.42
CA TYR A 167 -3.21 22.95 15.82
C TYR A 167 -4.15 24.11 16.16
N ALA A 168 -3.68 25.07 16.98
CA ALA A 168 -4.44 26.26 17.37
C ALA A 168 -4.31 27.41 16.36
N ASN A 169 -5.32 28.27 16.26
CA ASN A 169 -5.28 29.46 15.38
C ASN A 169 -4.06 30.35 15.70
N GLN A 170 -3.74 30.54 16.98
CA GLN A 170 -2.55 31.28 17.39
C GLN A 170 -1.24 30.65 16.88
N ALA A 171 -1.17 29.32 16.77
CA ALA A 171 -0.01 28.64 16.20
C ALA A 171 0.07 28.81 14.68
N LYS A 172 -1.08 28.80 13.98
CA LYS A 172 -1.14 29.10 12.53
C LYS A 172 -0.60 30.51 12.25
N ILE A 173 -1.03 31.50 13.04
CA ILE A 173 -0.60 32.90 12.92
C ILE A 173 0.86 33.07 13.35
N GLY A 174 1.24 32.55 14.53
CA GLY A 174 2.55 32.84 15.13
C GLY A 174 3.72 32.06 14.54
N MET A 175 3.49 30.85 14.00
CA MET A 175 4.56 30.00 13.45
C MET A 175 4.69 30.12 11.94
N LEU A 176 3.58 30.30 11.23
CA LEU A 176 3.52 30.28 9.76
C LEU A 176 2.84 31.54 9.19
N ASP A 177 2.81 32.63 9.95
CA ASP A 177 2.36 33.97 9.50
C ASP A 177 1.01 34.00 8.76
N VAL A 178 0.10 33.07 9.09
CA VAL A 178 -1.23 33.05 8.48
C VAL A 178 -1.99 34.31 8.90
N ASP A 179 -2.44 35.11 7.93
CA ASP A 179 -3.21 36.34 8.20
C ASP A 179 -4.45 36.02 9.08
N PRO A 180 -4.56 36.60 10.28
CA PRO A 180 -5.72 36.43 11.15
C PRO A 180 -7.06 36.71 10.45
N LYS A 181 -7.09 37.67 9.52
CA LYS A 181 -8.30 38.03 8.75
C LYS A 181 -8.78 36.88 7.88
N LEU A 182 -7.88 36.01 7.41
CA LEU A 182 -8.23 34.84 6.62
C LEU A 182 -9.01 33.83 7.46
N ILE A 183 -8.55 33.60 8.70
CA ILE A 183 -9.20 32.73 9.67
C ILE A 183 -10.54 33.32 10.12
N GLU A 184 -10.61 34.62 10.39
CA GLU A 184 -11.85 35.30 10.76
C GLU A 184 -12.92 35.20 9.66
N LYS A 185 -12.52 35.36 8.40
CA LYS A 185 -13.44 35.38 7.26
C LYS A 185 -13.87 33.98 6.81
N HIS A 186 -12.96 33.02 6.78
CA HIS A 186 -13.20 31.70 6.17
C HIS A 186 -13.26 30.55 7.18
N GLY A 187 -12.88 30.80 8.43
CA GLY A 187 -12.69 29.76 9.44
C GLY A 187 -11.39 28.99 9.25
N ALA A 188 -10.91 28.37 10.33
CA ALA A 188 -9.65 27.61 10.35
C ALA A 188 -9.67 26.34 9.49
N VAL A 189 -10.85 25.79 9.20
CA VAL A 189 -11.06 24.62 8.34
C VAL A 189 -11.60 25.11 7.01
N SER A 190 -10.71 25.62 6.16
CA SER A 190 -11.06 26.18 4.86
C SER A 190 -9.89 26.04 3.88
N GLU A 191 -10.20 25.96 2.58
CA GLU A 191 -9.17 25.90 1.53
C GLU A 191 -8.19 27.08 1.61
N PRO A 192 -8.62 28.34 1.80
CA PRO A 192 -7.68 29.46 1.87
C PRO A 192 -6.68 29.33 3.02
N VAL A 193 -7.12 28.89 4.19
CA VAL A 193 -6.22 28.70 5.35
C VAL A 193 -5.28 27.52 5.14
N ALA A 194 -5.75 26.43 4.52
CA ALA A 194 -4.89 25.29 4.18
C ALA A 194 -3.80 25.67 3.17
N ARG A 195 -4.14 26.50 2.17
CA ARG A 195 -3.19 27.04 1.20
C ARG A 195 -2.17 27.96 1.85
N ALA A 196 -2.63 28.88 2.70
CA ALA A 196 -1.73 29.78 3.44
C ALA A 196 -0.68 28.99 4.26
N LEU A 197 -1.10 27.92 4.95
CA LEU A 197 -0.18 27.05 5.69
C LEU A 197 0.86 26.34 4.81
N ALA A 198 0.56 26.10 3.54
CA ALA A 198 1.46 25.42 2.60
C ALA A 198 2.40 26.37 1.86
N ASP A 199 1.99 27.62 1.65
CA ASP A 199 2.73 28.63 0.87
C ASP A 199 3.73 29.44 1.71
N THR A 200 3.78 29.24 3.03
CA THR A 200 4.69 29.95 3.96
C THR A 200 6.09 29.36 3.96
#